data_AF-A0AA88H3N3-F1
#
_entry.id   AF-A0AA88H3N3-F1
#
_cell.length_a   1.000
_cell.length_b   1.000
_cell.length_c   1.000
_cell.angle_alpha   90.00
_cell.angle_beta   90.00
_cell.angle_gamma   90.00
#
_symmetry.space_group_name_H-M   'P 1'
#
loop_
_entity.id
_entity.type
_entity.pdbx_description
1 polymer ?
#
loop_
_entity_poly.entity_id
_entity_poly.type
_entity_poly.pdbx_seq_one_letter_code
_entity_poly.pdbx_strand_id
1 'polypeptide(L)'
;MTITSFLTMAEQGVFDIVNNLGSIAVRFLLLPIEDAANFYFTKKLQRVPLEQQDEKAVAEASNVLFLLIRFMTLFGLSAVFLGVPIAKTVLALYGGETLTSSVGPFLMQLNCGLILLLALNGVTEGYATATVSKAELDMSSFFMVCTSGVYIVSALCFVYLYSSPGLVIANAVTLCLRIARSCYLINKQYEETPYSPLKNSFPKKWEIFALMLSFVLCSFVSYFVSSEPFLPTLSPLVSGVLCGFGVLWVIVVNEPESLDIVLSRLSFLPMRVQSTIRALTRQHQRVD
;
A
#
# COMPACT_ATOMS: atom_id res chain seq x y z
N MET A 1 16.25 4.02 -28.08
CA MET A 1 16.28 5.11 -27.09
C MET A 1 15.61 4.62 -25.83
N THR A 2 16.31 4.57 -24.71
CA THR A 2 15.67 4.28 -23.42
C THR A 2 14.80 5.49 -23.04
N ILE A 3 13.66 5.26 -22.37
CA ILE A 3 12.75 6.33 -21.91
C ILE A 3 13.50 7.35 -21.03
N THR A 4 14.59 6.91 -20.39
CA THR A 4 15.49 7.72 -19.58
C THR A 4 16.42 8.63 -20.38
N SER A 5 16.46 8.55 -21.71
CA SER A 5 17.31 9.45 -22.54
C SER A 5 16.93 10.92 -22.43
N PHE A 6 15.73 11.23 -21.94
CA PHE A 6 15.29 12.59 -21.59
C PHE A 6 15.77 13.06 -20.20
N LEU A 7 16.38 12.17 -19.40
CA LEU A 7 16.90 12.45 -18.07
C LEU A 7 18.42 12.55 -18.08
N THR A 8 18.97 13.46 -17.28
CA THR A 8 20.41 13.51 -17.02
C THR A 8 20.86 12.28 -16.21
N MET A 9 22.13 11.87 -16.30
CA MET A 9 22.65 10.75 -15.50
C MET A 9 22.49 10.98 -13.99
N ALA A 10 22.61 12.23 -13.54
CA ALA A 10 22.39 12.59 -12.14
C ALA A 10 20.94 12.34 -11.71
N GLU A 11 19.96 12.77 -12.50
CA GLU A 11 18.53 12.52 -12.21
C GLU A 11 18.18 11.04 -12.23
N GLN A 12 18.76 10.26 -13.15
CA GLN A 12 18.60 8.80 -13.18
C GLN A 12 19.15 8.16 -11.90
N GLY A 13 20.35 8.57 -11.47
CA GLY A 13 20.94 8.07 -10.23
C GLY A 13 20.11 8.39 -8.98
N VAL A 14 19.63 9.62 -8.85
CA VAL A 14 18.74 10.00 -7.73
C VAL A 14 17.42 9.21 -7.80
N PHE A 15 16.84 9.08 -8.98
CA PHE A 15 15.62 8.31 -9.18
C PHE A 15 15.79 6.84 -8.77
N ASP A 16 16.84 6.18 -9.25
CA ASP A 16 17.08 4.76 -8.96
C ASP A 16 17.28 4.51 -7.46
N ILE A 17 18.01 5.39 -6.77
CA ILE A 17 18.21 5.30 -5.31
C ILE A 17 16.88 5.46 -4.58
N VAL A 18 16.13 6.52 -4.86
CA VAL A 18 14.87 6.82 -4.16
C VAL A 18 13.81 5.75 -4.44
N ASN A 19 13.70 5.30 -5.69
CA ASN A 19 12.76 4.25 -6.09
C ASN A 19 13.10 2.91 -5.42
N ASN A 20 14.39 2.55 -5.35
CA ASN A 20 14.80 1.35 -4.63
C ASN A 20 14.49 1.46 -3.13
N LEU A 21 14.75 2.61 -2.50
CA LEU A 21 14.43 2.86 -1.10
C LEU A 21 12.93 2.72 -0.82
N GLY A 22 12.08 3.33 -1.65
CA GLY A 22 10.62 3.20 -1.56
C GLY A 22 10.14 1.76 -1.74
N SER A 23 10.79 0.99 -2.61
CA SER A 23 10.43 -0.41 -2.89
C SER A 23 10.79 -1.39 -1.77
N ILE A 24 11.69 -1.03 -0.84
CA ILE A 24 12.08 -1.93 0.27
C ILE A 24 10.87 -2.27 1.13
N ALA A 25 10.12 -1.27 1.59
CA ALA A 25 8.94 -1.49 2.41
C ALA A 25 7.90 -2.37 1.69
N VAL A 26 7.70 -2.15 0.39
CA VAL A 26 6.81 -2.94 -0.46
C VAL A 26 7.25 -4.41 -0.50
N ARG A 27 8.53 -4.67 -0.80
CA ARG A 27 9.06 -6.03 -0.95
C ARG A 27 9.07 -6.82 0.35
N PHE A 28 9.31 -6.17 1.48
CA PHE A 28 9.37 -6.87 2.77
C PHE A 28 8.02 -7.02 3.46
N LEU A 29 7.06 -6.12 3.21
CA LEU A 29 5.77 -6.13 3.91
C LEU A 29 4.62 -6.55 2.99
N LEU A 30 4.49 -5.95 1.81
CA LEU A 30 3.34 -6.18 0.93
C LEU A 30 3.44 -7.51 0.19
N LEU A 31 4.62 -7.83 -0.37
CA LEU A 31 4.80 -9.03 -1.18
C LEU A 31 4.46 -10.34 -0.41
N PRO A 32 4.93 -10.56 0.84
CA PRO A 32 4.55 -11.76 1.59
C PRO A 32 3.04 -11.86 1.88
N ILE A 33 2.39 -10.72 2.10
CA ILE A 33 0.93 -10.70 2.35
C ILE A 33 0.17 -11.00 1.05
N GLU A 34 0.62 -10.45 -0.08
CA GLU A 34 0.06 -10.72 -1.40
C GLU A 34 0.15 -12.21 -1.75
N ASP A 35 1.33 -12.83 -1.58
CA ASP A 35 1.53 -14.25 -1.83
C ASP A 35 0.65 -15.12 -0.92
N ALA A 36 0.55 -14.77 0.36
CA ALA A 36 -0.30 -15.47 1.32
C ALA A 36 -1.79 -15.35 0.98
N ALA A 37 -2.24 -14.16 0.57
CA ALA A 37 -3.62 -13.91 0.17
C ALA A 37 -3.97 -14.70 -1.10
N ASN A 38 -3.12 -14.64 -2.13
CA ASN A 38 -3.31 -15.39 -3.38
C ASN A 38 -3.38 -16.90 -3.12
N PHE A 39 -2.46 -17.43 -2.31
CA PHE A 39 -2.47 -18.84 -1.90
C PHE A 39 -3.75 -19.23 -1.17
N TYR A 40 -4.22 -18.39 -0.24
CA TYR A 40 -5.47 -18.62 0.49
C TYR A 40 -6.66 -18.69 -0.49
N PHE A 41 -6.82 -17.70 -1.37
CA PHE A 41 -7.97 -17.66 -2.28
C PHE A 41 -7.95 -18.79 -3.32
N THR A 42 -6.78 -19.13 -3.86
CA THR A 42 -6.62 -20.24 -4.81
C THR A 42 -6.97 -21.60 -4.18
N LYS A 43 -6.75 -21.76 -2.87
CA LYS A 43 -7.14 -22.97 -2.15
C LYS A 43 -8.60 -22.96 -1.71
N LYS A 44 -9.13 -21.78 -1.36
CA LYS A 44 -10.47 -21.64 -0.77
C LYS A 44 -11.56 -21.64 -1.83
N LEU A 45 -11.28 -21.09 -3.01
CA LEU A 45 -12.23 -20.93 -4.10
C LEU A 45 -11.78 -21.70 -5.33
N GLN A 46 -12.74 -22.16 -6.12
CA GLN A 46 -12.52 -22.78 -7.41
C GLN A 46 -12.74 -21.76 -8.54
N ARG A 47 -12.16 -22.02 -9.72
CA ARG A 47 -12.32 -21.18 -10.91
C ARG A 47 -13.63 -21.47 -11.67
N VAL A 48 -14.72 -21.49 -10.92
CA VAL A 48 -16.12 -21.63 -11.38
C VAL A 48 -16.94 -20.48 -10.79
N PRO A 49 -18.13 -20.15 -11.32
CA PRO A 49 -18.98 -19.09 -10.76
C PRO A 49 -19.20 -19.25 -9.25
N LEU A 50 -19.16 -18.15 -8.48
CA LEU A 50 -19.23 -18.18 -7.01
C LEU A 50 -20.56 -18.77 -6.51
N GLU A 51 -21.66 -18.53 -7.23
CA GLU A 51 -22.99 -19.08 -6.97
C GLU A 51 -23.05 -20.62 -6.98
N GLN A 52 -22.10 -21.28 -7.65
CA GLN A 52 -22.04 -22.75 -7.77
C GLN A 52 -21.16 -23.40 -6.70
N GLN A 53 -20.56 -22.59 -5.83
CA GLN A 53 -19.63 -23.03 -4.78
C GLN A 53 -20.32 -23.09 -3.42
N ASP A 54 -19.65 -23.68 -2.43
CA ASP A 54 -20.14 -23.67 -1.04
C ASP A 54 -20.29 -22.23 -0.55
N GLU A 55 -21.53 -21.84 -0.24
CA GLU A 55 -21.88 -20.49 0.22
C GLU A 55 -21.04 -20.06 1.43
N LYS A 56 -20.73 -21.00 2.35
CA LYS A 56 -19.88 -20.71 3.52
C LYS A 56 -18.46 -20.36 3.12
N ALA A 57 -17.92 -21.05 2.11
CA ALA A 57 -16.57 -20.77 1.61
C ALA A 57 -16.51 -19.41 0.90
N VAL A 58 -17.55 -19.06 0.13
CA VAL A 58 -17.68 -17.74 -0.53
C VAL A 58 -17.82 -16.63 0.50
N ALA A 59 -18.66 -16.81 1.53
CA ALA A 59 -18.82 -15.85 2.62
C ALA A 59 -17.51 -15.58 3.35
N GLU A 60 -16.77 -16.65 3.70
CA GLU A 60 -15.47 -16.53 4.36
C GLU A 60 -14.44 -15.83 3.47
N ALA A 61 -14.36 -16.19 2.19
CA ALA A 61 -13.46 -15.56 1.24
C ALA A 61 -13.79 -14.08 1.03
N SER A 62 -15.07 -13.72 0.95
CA SER A 62 -15.51 -12.32 0.90
C SER A 62 -15.09 -11.54 2.14
N ASN A 63 -15.26 -12.13 3.32
CA ASN A 63 -14.87 -11.47 4.57
C ASN A 63 -13.35 -11.28 4.64
N VAL A 64 -12.56 -12.30 4.27
CA VAL A 64 -11.10 -12.20 4.22
C VAL A 64 -10.65 -11.15 3.20
N LEU A 65 -11.25 -11.09 2.01
CA LEU A 65 -10.95 -10.08 1.01
C LEU A 65 -11.26 -8.66 1.52
N PHE A 66 -12.43 -8.46 2.12
CA PHE A 66 -12.82 -7.20 2.74
C PHE A 66 -11.79 -6.74 3.78
N LEU A 67 -11.41 -7.63 4.69
CA LEU A 67 -10.44 -7.35 5.75
C LEU A 67 -9.05 -7.02 5.19
N LEU A 68 -8.58 -7.76 4.17
CA LEU A 68 -7.30 -7.51 3.53
C LEU A 68 -7.27 -6.17 2.79
N ILE A 69 -8.31 -5.84 2.02
CA ILE A 69 -8.38 -4.54 1.32
C ILE A 69 -8.37 -3.41 2.34
N ARG A 70 -9.15 -3.53 3.40
CA ARG A 70 -9.21 -2.53 4.47
C ARG A 70 -7.86 -2.35 5.16
N PHE A 71 -7.22 -3.45 5.57
CA PHE A 71 -5.89 -3.44 6.18
C PHE A 71 -4.85 -2.78 5.26
N MET A 72 -4.83 -3.16 3.97
CA MET A 72 -3.91 -2.58 2.99
C MET A 72 -4.18 -1.10 2.72
N THR A 73 -5.44 -0.69 2.75
CA THR A 73 -5.82 0.72 2.62
C THR A 73 -5.28 1.52 3.79
N LEU A 74 -5.47 1.06 5.03
CA LEU A 74 -4.97 1.71 6.23
C LEU A 74 -3.44 1.75 6.27
N PHE A 75 -2.78 0.65 5.90
CA PHE A 75 -1.33 0.58 5.79
C PHE A 75 -0.79 1.58 4.74
N GLY A 76 -1.36 1.56 3.54
CA GLY A 76 -0.98 2.45 2.45
C GLY A 76 -1.23 3.92 2.78
N LEU A 77 -2.37 4.25 3.39
CA LEU A 77 -2.65 5.60 3.86
C LEU A 77 -1.68 6.03 4.98
N SER A 78 -1.33 5.13 5.91
CA SER A 78 -0.31 5.44 6.91
C SER A 78 1.04 5.78 6.26
N ALA A 79 1.43 5.06 5.21
CA ALA A 79 2.64 5.36 4.44
C ALA A 79 2.57 6.76 3.76
N VAL A 80 1.40 7.19 3.29
CA VAL A 80 1.20 8.54 2.73
C VAL A 80 1.25 9.60 3.83
N PHE A 81 0.39 9.49 4.84
CA PHE A 81 0.15 10.52 5.85
C PHE A 81 1.33 10.69 6.81
N LEU A 82 2.08 9.62 7.10
CA LEU A 82 3.29 9.70 7.92
C LEU A 82 4.55 9.88 7.06
N GLY A 83 4.59 9.25 5.88
CA GLY A 83 5.79 9.22 5.03
C GLY A 83 6.05 10.53 4.31
N VAL A 84 5.02 11.21 3.78
CA VAL A 84 5.19 12.46 3.02
C VAL A 84 5.88 13.56 3.85
N PRO A 85 5.46 13.83 5.10
CA PRO A 85 6.13 14.84 5.94
C PRO A 85 7.57 14.48 6.30
N ILE A 86 7.88 13.19 6.52
CA ILE A 86 9.23 12.75 6.94
C ILE A 86 10.15 12.40 5.77
N ALA A 87 9.64 12.41 4.53
CA ALA A 87 10.36 11.96 3.34
C ALA A 87 11.73 12.62 3.17
N LYS A 88 11.80 13.96 3.34
CA LYS A 88 13.06 14.71 3.27
C LYS A 88 14.04 14.27 4.36
N THR A 89 13.56 14.05 5.57
CA THR A 89 14.38 13.59 6.72
C THR A 89 14.93 12.19 6.49
N VAL A 90 14.11 11.25 6.05
CA VAL A 90 14.54 9.88 5.72
C VAL A 90 15.60 9.91 4.63
N LEU A 91 15.41 10.75 3.61
CA LEU A 91 16.36 10.88 2.52
C LEU A 91 17.67 11.56 2.95
N ALA A 92 17.60 12.58 3.81
CA ALA A 92 18.77 13.23 4.42
C ALA A 92 19.60 12.24 5.24
N LEU A 93 18.94 11.35 6.00
CA LEU A 93 19.62 10.31 6.78
C LEU A 93 20.34 9.29 5.90
N TYR A 94 19.77 8.97 4.74
CA TYR A 94 20.33 7.97 3.83
C TYR A 94 21.48 8.50 2.98
N GLY A 95 21.33 9.67 2.36
CA GLY A 95 22.30 10.20 1.39
C GLY A 95 22.57 11.71 1.48
N GLY A 96 22.16 12.34 2.58
CA GLY A 96 22.51 13.73 2.89
C GLY A 96 22.00 14.75 1.89
N GLU A 97 22.73 15.86 1.76
CA GLU A 97 22.41 16.96 0.84
C GLU A 97 22.39 16.53 -0.62
N THR A 98 23.20 15.56 -1.01
CA THR A 98 23.25 15.04 -2.39
C THR A 98 21.88 14.57 -2.89
N LEU A 99 21.10 13.91 -2.03
CA LEU A 99 19.77 13.43 -2.37
C LEU A 99 18.65 14.44 -2.05
N THR A 100 18.89 15.38 -1.13
CA THR A 100 17.85 16.31 -0.66
C THR A 100 17.88 17.69 -1.31
N SER A 101 18.97 18.06 -1.97
CA SER A 101 19.12 19.33 -2.70
C SER A 101 18.48 19.33 -4.09
N SER A 102 18.09 18.16 -4.58
CA SER A 102 17.51 17.95 -5.92
C SER A 102 16.05 17.48 -5.83
N VAL A 103 15.57 16.76 -6.85
CA VAL A 103 14.21 16.22 -6.95
C VAL A 103 13.91 15.06 -5.98
N GLY A 104 14.92 14.58 -5.24
CA GLY A 104 14.83 13.42 -4.36
C GLY A 104 13.71 13.45 -3.32
N PRO A 105 13.51 14.54 -2.54
CA PRO A 105 12.43 14.60 -1.55
C PRO A 105 11.05 14.46 -2.20
N PHE A 106 10.84 15.10 -3.36
CA PHE A 106 9.58 15.00 -4.09
C PHE A 106 9.35 13.59 -4.64
N LEU A 107 10.39 12.94 -5.17
CA LEU A 107 10.32 11.53 -5.58
C LEU A 107 9.96 10.61 -4.41
N MET A 108 10.51 10.85 -3.22
CA MET A 108 10.23 10.04 -2.04
C MET A 108 8.78 10.22 -1.59
N GLN A 109 8.26 11.44 -1.64
CA GLN A 109 6.84 11.74 -1.36
C GLN A 109 5.89 11.07 -2.36
N LEU A 110 6.21 11.09 -3.66
CA LEU A 110 5.44 10.38 -4.67
C LEU A 110 5.50 8.86 -4.45
N ASN A 111 6.64 8.32 -4.02
CA ASN A 111 6.76 6.91 -3.65
C ASN A 111 5.88 6.53 -2.45
N CYS A 112 5.71 7.41 -1.46
CA CYS A 112 4.73 7.19 -0.39
C CYS A 112 3.31 7.01 -0.95
N GLY A 113 2.93 7.81 -1.96
CA GLY A 113 1.68 7.64 -2.71
C GLY A 113 1.59 6.32 -3.46
N LEU A 114 2.67 5.90 -4.13
CA LEU A 114 2.73 4.61 -4.82
C LEU A 114 2.53 3.42 -3.89
N ILE A 115 3.03 3.47 -2.65
CA ILE A 115 2.86 2.37 -1.67
C ILE A 115 1.38 2.06 -1.45
N LEU A 116 0.50 3.07 -1.39
CA LEU A 116 -0.94 2.86 -1.27
C LEU A 116 -1.51 2.12 -2.50
N LEU A 117 -1.13 2.56 -3.70
CA LEU A 117 -1.59 1.90 -4.93
C LEU A 117 -1.08 0.47 -5.05
N LEU A 118 0.18 0.22 -4.68
CA LEU A 118 0.77 -1.12 -4.67
C LEU A 118 0.06 -2.05 -3.67
N ALA A 119 -0.24 -1.56 -2.47
CA ALA A 119 -0.94 -2.34 -1.45
C ALA A 119 -2.35 -2.75 -1.89
N LEU A 120 -3.10 -1.83 -2.50
CA LEU A 120 -4.42 -2.12 -3.07
C LEU A 120 -4.34 -3.06 -4.27
N ASN A 121 -3.38 -2.82 -5.16
CA ASN A 121 -3.20 -3.61 -6.36
C ASN A 121 -2.89 -5.08 -6.04
N GLY A 122 -1.94 -5.35 -5.15
CA GLY A 122 -1.53 -6.72 -4.81
C GLY A 122 -2.70 -7.59 -4.31
N VAL A 123 -3.52 -7.08 -3.38
CA VAL A 123 -4.66 -7.85 -2.86
C VAL A 123 -5.79 -8.00 -3.88
N THR A 124 -6.17 -6.92 -4.57
CA THR A 124 -7.31 -6.96 -5.51
C THR A 124 -7.00 -7.81 -6.74
N GLU A 125 -5.81 -7.66 -7.32
CA GLU A 125 -5.39 -8.43 -8.49
C GLU A 125 -5.05 -9.88 -8.13
N GLY A 126 -4.44 -10.11 -6.95
CA GLY A 126 -4.20 -11.46 -6.43
C GLY A 126 -5.49 -12.25 -6.25
N TYR A 127 -6.53 -11.65 -5.68
CA TYR A 127 -7.85 -12.26 -5.58
C TYR A 127 -8.48 -12.52 -6.95
N ALA A 128 -8.50 -11.51 -7.83
CA ALA A 128 -9.11 -11.64 -9.15
C ALA A 128 -8.43 -12.79 -9.93
N THR A 129 -7.11 -12.84 -9.95
CA THR A 129 -6.32 -13.85 -10.68
C THR A 129 -6.49 -15.27 -10.09
N ALA A 130 -6.72 -15.37 -8.77
CA ALA A 130 -6.98 -16.65 -8.12
C ALA A 130 -8.33 -17.26 -8.54
N THR A 131 -9.34 -16.41 -8.78
CA THR A 131 -10.75 -16.82 -8.91
C THR A 131 -11.28 -16.81 -10.34
N VAL A 132 -10.72 -15.99 -11.24
CA VAL A 132 -11.18 -15.91 -12.64
C VAL A 132 -11.00 -17.22 -13.40
N SER A 133 -11.85 -17.42 -14.41
CA SER A 133 -11.76 -18.57 -15.32
C SER A 133 -10.46 -18.57 -16.12
N LYS A 134 -10.10 -19.70 -16.75
CA LYS A 134 -8.89 -19.78 -17.59
C LYS A 134 -8.90 -18.79 -18.76
N ALA A 135 -10.06 -18.60 -19.41
CA ALA A 135 -10.20 -17.64 -20.51
C ALA A 135 -9.99 -16.18 -20.02
N GLU A 136 -10.54 -15.84 -18.85
CA GLU A 136 -10.34 -14.52 -18.23
C GLU A 136 -8.91 -14.33 -17.70
N LEU A 137 -8.23 -15.41 -17.29
CA LEU A 137 -6.81 -15.42 -16.93
C LEU A 137 -5.92 -15.10 -18.16
N ASP A 138 -6.21 -15.71 -19.30
CA ASP A 138 -5.50 -15.44 -20.55
C ASP A 138 -5.72 -13.97 -21.00
N MET A 139 -6.95 -13.48 -20.88
CA MET A 139 -7.26 -12.06 -21.11
C MET A 139 -6.55 -11.14 -20.10
N SER A 140 -6.28 -11.63 -18.88
CA SER A 140 -5.50 -10.89 -17.89
C SER A 140 -4.03 -10.79 -18.25
N SER A 141 -3.47 -11.84 -18.81
CA SER A 141 -2.11 -11.82 -19.37
C SER A 141 -2.01 -10.82 -20.53
N PHE A 142 -3.02 -10.79 -21.40
CA PHE A 142 -3.09 -9.78 -22.47
C PHE A 142 -3.23 -8.36 -21.93
N PHE A 143 -4.05 -8.14 -20.90
CA PHE A 143 -4.19 -6.84 -20.26
C PHE A 143 -2.88 -6.35 -19.64
N MET A 144 -2.05 -7.23 -19.08
CA MET A 144 -0.71 -6.86 -18.58
C MET A 144 0.18 -6.30 -19.71
N VAL A 145 0.12 -6.89 -20.90
CA VAL A 145 0.82 -6.37 -22.09
C VAL A 145 0.30 -4.98 -22.46
N CYS A 146 -1.02 -4.78 -22.48
CA CYS A 146 -1.61 -3.46 -22.73
C CYS A 146 -1.16 -2.42 -21.68
N THR A 147 -1.16 -2.77 -20.38
CA THR A 147 -0.69 -1.87 -19.33
C THR A 147 0.79 -1.53 -19.45
N SER A 148 1.60 -2.42 -20.02
CA SER A 148 3.01 -2.14 -20.32
C SER A 148 3.15 -1.11 -21.44
N GLY A 149 2.32 -1.21 -22.49
CA GLY A 149 2.20 -0.16 -23.51
C GLY A 149 1.76 1.19 -22.93
N VAL A 150 0.74 1.19 -22.07
CA VAL A 150 0.28 2.40 -21.37
C VAL A 150 1.38 2.99 -20.50
N TYR A 151 2.16 2.16 -19.80
CA TYR A 151 3.32 2.62 -19.01
C TYR A 151 4.31 3.36 -19.90
N ILE A 152 4.71 2.80 -21.04
CA ILE A 152 5.69 3.42 -21.94
C ILE A 152 5.18 4.78 -22.44
N VAL A 153 3.94 4.83 -22.93
CA VAL A 153 3.35 6.08 -23.44
C VAL A 153 3.23 7.13 -22.32
N SER A 154 2.74 6.73 -21.14
CA SER A 154 2.60 7.61 -19.99
C SER A 154 3.97 8.10 -19.50
N ALA A 155 4.97 7.22 -19.45
CA ALA A 155 6.32 7.56 -19.03
C ALA A 155 6.96 8.55 -20.00
N LEU A 156 6.82 8.38 -21.31
CA LEU A 156 7.31 9.36 -22.29
C LEU A 156 6.64 10.72 -22.11
N CYS A 157 5.32 10.75 -21.94
CA CYS A 157 4.56 11.98 -21.72
C CYS A 157 4.97 12.68 -20.42
N PHE A 158 4.97 11.96 -19.30
CA PHE A 158 5.22 12.56 -17.99
C PHE A 158 6.70 12.84 -17.75
N VAL A 159 7.64 12.08 -18.32
CA VAL A 159 9.06 12.43 -18.25
C VAL A 159 9.34 13.72 -19.02
N TYR A 160 8.69 13.92 -20.16
CA TYR A 160 8.80 15.19 -20.90
C TYR A 160 8.26 16.38 -20.08
N LEU A 161 7.20 16.19 -19.29
CA LEU A 161 6.57 17.27 -18.51
C LEU A 161 7.21 17.49 -17.13
N TYR A 162 7.66 16.42 -16.47
CA TYR A 162 8.02 16.41 -15.05
C TYR A 162 9.38 15.76 -14.76
N SER A 163 10.19 15.45 -15.77
CA SER A 163 11.48 14.75 -15.62
C SER A 163 11.32 13.41 -14.86
N SER A 164 12.21 13.10 -13.90
CA SER A 164 12.20 11.78 -13.24
C SER A 164 10.95 11.46 -12.40
N PRO A 165 10.28 12.43 -11.74
CA PRO A 165 8.93 12.23 -11.19
C PRO A 165 7.91 11.66 -12.17
N GLY A 166 8.06 11.95 -13.46
CA GLY A 166 7.18 11.43 -14.50
C GLY A 166 7.14 9.91 -14.57
N LEU A 167 8.25 9.23 -14.24
CA LEU A 167 8.30 7.76 -14.17
C LEU A 167 7.44 7.21 -13.03
N VAL A 168 7.41 7.91 -11.89
CA VAL A 168 6.60 7.55 -10.72
C VAL A 168 5.11 7.74 -11.03
N ILE A 169 4.76 8.86 -11.66
CA ILE A 169 3.39 9.17 -12.07
C ILE A 169 2.90 8.16 -13.13
N ALA A 170 3.74 7.80 -14.09
CA ALA A 170 3.40 6.78 -15.09
C ALA A 170 3.10 5.41 -14.44
N ASN A 171 3.86 5.03 -13.41
CA ASN A 171 3.59 3.81 -12.65
C ASN A 171 2.28 3.92 -11.83
N ALA A 172 1.98 5.10 -11.28
CA ALA A 172 0.72 5.33 -10.60
C ALA A 172 -0.49 5.15 -11.54
N VAL A 173 -0.40 5.66 -12.78
CA VAL A 173 -1.45 5.49 -13.80
C VAL A 173 -1.70 4.01 -14.12
N THR A 174 -0.64 3.22 -14.32
CA THR A 174 -0.80 1.79 -14.63
C THR A 174 -1.36 1.00 -13.45
N LEU A 175 -0.96 1.32 -12.22
CA LEU A 175 -1.53 0.72 -11.02
C LEU A 175 -3.02 1.08 -10.86
N CYS A 176 -3.41 2.34 -11.11
CA CYS A 176 -4.82 2.75 -11.07
C CYS A 176 -5.68 1.96 -12.06
N LEU A 177 -5.20 1.75 -13.30
CA LEU A 177 -5.89 0.93 -14.30
C LEU A 177 -6.02 -0.52 -13.85
N ARG A 178 -4.96 -1.09 -13.25
CA ARG A 178 -4.97 -2.46 -12.72
C ARG A 178 -5.95 -2.61 -11.57
N ILE A 179 -5.95 -1.69 -10.60
CA ILE A 179 -6.90 -1.67 -9.49
C ILE A 179 -8.34 -1.55 -10.02
N ALA A 180 -8.61 -0.62 -10.94
CA ALA A 180 -9.94 -0.42 -11.51
C ALA A 180 -10.47 -1.71 -12.17
N ARG A 181 -9.62 -2.38 -12.95
CA ARG A 181 -9.98 -3.66 -13.58
C ARG A 181 -10.21 -4.78 -12.56
N SER A 182 -9.32 -4.93 -11.58
CA SER A 182 -9.47 -5.95 -10.54
C SER A 182 -10.76 -5.73 -9.74
N CYS A 183 -11.08 -4.48 -9.39
CA CYS A 183 -12.33 -4.13 -8.73
C CYS A 183 -13.56 -4.42 -9.61
N TYR A 184 -13.48 -4.15 -10.92
CA TYR A 184 -14.54 -4.53 -11.86
C TYR A 184 -14.77 -6.04 -11.89
N LEU A 185 -13.70 -6.85 -11.97
CA LEU A 185 -13.79 -8.31 -11.97
C LEU A 185 -14.36 -8.85 -10.66
N ILE A 186 -13.91 -8.32 -9.52
CA ILE A 186 -14.45 -8.67 -8.20
C ILE A 186 -15.95 -8.37 -8.16
N ASN A 187 -16.38 -7.15 -8.52
CA ASN A 187 -17.81 -6.80 -8.49
C ASN A 187 -18.63 -7.71 -9.41
N LYS A 188 -18.14 -8.02 -10.61
CA LYS A 188 -18.79 -8.95 -11.54
C LYS A 188 -18.95 -10.36 -10.95
N GLN A 189 -17.93 -10.86 -10.25
CA GLN A 189 -18.00 -12.20 -9.63
C GLN A 189 -19.01 -12.30 -8.50
N TYR A 190 -19.19 -11.20 -7.76
CA TYR A 190 -20.08 -11.14 -6.60
C TYR A 190 -21.52 -10.69 -6.95
N GLU A 191 -21.81 -10.34 -8.20
CA GLU A 191 -23.11 -9.81 -8.65
C GLU A 191 -24.29 -10.75 -8.35
N GLU A 192 -24.07 -12.07 -8.52
CA GLU A 192 -25.06 -13.12 -8.25
C GLU A 192 -25.01 -13.64 -6.79
N THR A 193 -24.30 -12.94 -5.90
CA THR A 193 -24.14 -13.33 -4.49
C THR A 193 -24.61 -12.21 -3.56
N PRO A 194 -25.00 -12.50 -2.32
CA PRO A 194 -25.39 -11.46 -1.35
C PRO A 194 -24.20 -10.66 -0.79
N TYR A 195 -22.96 -11.01 -1.15
CA TYR A 195 -21.75 -10.45 -0.56
C TYR A 195 -21.16 -9.32 -1.42
N SER A 196 -20.57 -8.31 -0.78
CA SER A 196 -19.92 -7.20 -1.49
C SER A 196 -18.63 -6.78 -0.77
N PRO A 197 -17.50 -7.46 -1.02
CA PRO A 197 -16.27 -7.26 -0.26
C PRO A 197 -15.63 -5.88 -0.46
N LEU A 198 -15.93 -5.19 -1.57
CA LEU A 198 -15.43 -3.84 -1.84
C LEU A 198 -16.24 -2.76 -1.10
N LYS A 199 -17.53 -3.02 -0.85
CA LYS A 199 -18.42 -2.07 -0.19
C LYS A 199 -18.05 -1.97 1.29
N ASN A 200 -17.91 -0.74 1.79
CA ASN A 200 -17.46 -0.42 3.16
C ASN A 200 -15.99 -0.76 3.49
N SER A 201 -15.17 -1.15 2.50
CA SER A 201 -13.73 -1.38 2.72
C SER A 201 -12.96 -0.10 3.09
N PHE A 202 -13.55 1.07 2.81
CA PHE A 202 -12.97 2.36 3.11
C PHE A 202 -12.81 2.62 4.63
N PRO A 203 -11.72 3.29 5.05
CA PRO A 203 -11.47 3.63 6.45
C PRO A 203 -12.64 4.36 7.12
N LYS A 204 -12.83 4.10 8.41
CA LYS A 204 -13.81 4.80 9.26
C LYS A 204 -13.38 6.26 9.44
N LYS A 205 -14.35 7.12 9.73
CA LYS A 205 -14.12 8.57 9.92
C LYS A 205 -13.06 8.86 11.00
N TRP A 206 -13.03 8.07 12.07
CA TRP A 206 -12.04 8.22 13.15
C TRP A 206 -10.61 7.86 12.73
N GLU A 207 -10.44 6.85 11.89
CA GLU A 207 -9.13 6.46 11.35
C GLU A 207 -8.59 7.54 10.42
N ILE A 208 -9.46 8.09 9.56
CA ILE A 208 -9.12 9.22 8.68
C ILE A 208 -8.75 10.45 9.52
N PHE A 209 -9.52 10.74 10.57
CA PHE A 209 -9.23 11.86 11.47
C PHE A 209 -7.86 11.70 12.15
N ALA A 210 -7.54 10.50 12.66
CA ALA A 210 -6.24 10.22 13.27
C ALA A 210 -5.09 10.39 12.26
N LEU A 211 -5.24 9.86 11.04
CA LEU A 211 -4.26 10.03 9.96
C LEU A 211 -4.05 11.50 9.59
N MET A 212 -5.13 12.26 9.42
CA MET A 212 -5.07 13.70 9.14
C MET A 212 -4.35 14.47 10.26
N LEU A 213 -4.70 14.18 11.52
CA LEU A 213 -4.07 14.80 12.69
C LEU A 213 -2.57 14.49 12.72
N SER A 214 -2.19 13.22 12.52
CA SER A 214 -0.79 12.80 12.42
C SER A 214 -0.03 13.51 11.30
N PHE A 215 -0.63 13.65 10.11
CA PHE A 215 -0.01 14.38 9.01
C PHE A 215 0.23 15.85 9.34
N VAL A 216 -0.75 16.52 9.98
CA VAL A 216 -0.59 17.92 10.40
C VAL A 216 0.53 18.05 11.44
N LEU A 217 0.56 17.17 12.45
CA LEU A 217 1.59 17.17 13.50
C LEU A 217 2.99 16.91 12.92
N CYS A 218 3.15 15.87 12.09
CA CYS A 218 4.43 15.56 11.46
C CYS A 218 4.89 16.67 10.51
N SER A 219 3.97 17.29 9.76
CA SER A 219 4.29 18.43 8.88
C SER A 219 4.73 19.65 9.69
N PHE A 220 4.05 19.93 10.81
CA PHE A 220 4.41 21.02 11.71
C PHE A 220 5.83 20.81 12.28
N VAL A 221 6.11 19.62 12.82
CA VAL A 221 7.45 19.30 13.35
C VAL A 221 8.50 19.37 12.24
N SER A 222 8.23 18.81 11.06
CA SER A 222 9.17 18.85 9.94
C SER A 222 9.48 20.27 9.49
N TYR A 223 8.49 21.16 9.46
CA TYR A 223 8.67 22.55 9.03
C TYR A 223 9.41 23.39 10.07
N PHE A 224 8.99 23.36 11.33
CA PHE A 224 9.53 24.27 12.36
C PHE A 224 10.84 23.80 12.98
N VAL A 225 11.02 22.49 13.17
CA VAL A 225 12.15 21.95 13.95
C VAL A 225 13.39 21.69 13.09
N SER A 226 13.26 21.60 11.77
CA SER A 226 14.40 21.32 10.85
C SER A 226 15.32 22.52 10.58
N SER A 227 15.16 23.63 11.31
CA SER A 227 15.88 24.89 11.06
C SER A 227 17.22 25.02 11.82
N GLU A 228 17.61 24.02 12.62
CA GLU A 228 18.77 24.08 13.55
C GLU A 228 19.73 22.86 13.36
N PRO A 229 21.01 22.89 13.83
CA PRO A 229 22.02 21.90 13.43
C PRO A 229 21.91 20.51 14.10
N PHE A 230 22.02 19.46 13.26
CA PHE A 230 22.22 18.01 13.50
C PHE A 230 21.24 17.26 14.44
N LEU A 231 21.12 17.62 15.73
CA LEU A 231 20.15 17.03 16.67
C LEU A 231 18.66 17.16 16.27
N PRO A 232 18.24 18.25 15.60
CA PRO A 232 16.85 18.42 15.12
C PRO A 232 16.50 17.59 13.88
N THR A 233 17.49 17.04 13.17
CA THR A 233 17.27 16.24 11.95
C THR A 233 16.44 14.98 12.23
N LEU A 234 16.56 14.40 13.43
CA LEU A 234 15.78 13.20 13.81
C LEU A 234 14.39 13.52 14.36
N SER A 235 14.10 14.79 14.70
CA SER A 235 12.83 15.15 15.32
C SER A 235 11.60 14.82 14.45
N PRO A 236 11.60 14.99 13.11
CA PRO A 236 10.46 14.63 12.29
C PRO A 236 10.29 13.11 12.25
N LEU A 237 11.39 12.36 12.25
CA LEU A 237 11.37 10.90 12.30
C LEU A 237 10.79 10.38 13.63
N VAL A 238 11.23 10.93 14.76
CA VAL A 238 10.68 10.58 16.09
C VAL A 238 9.19 10.92 16.15
N SER A 239 8.79 12.10 15.65
CA SER A 239 7.38 12.48 15.60
C SER A 239 6.54 11.54 14.73
N GLY A 240 7.08 11.11 13.59
CA GLY A 240 6.45 10.15 12.68
C GLY A 240 6.27 8.78 13.34
N VAL A 241 7.27 8.30 14.09
CA VAL A 241 7.18 7.04 14.84
C VAL A 241 6.12 7.13 15.94
N LEU A 242 6.10 8.22 16.72
CA LEU A 242 5.09 8.43 17.77
C LEU A 242 3.67 8.54 17.19
N CYS A 243 3.49 9.32 16.12
CA CYS A 243 2.22 9.42 15.41
C CYS A 243 1.81 8.07 14.81
N GLY A 244 2.76 7.30 14.29
CA GLY A 244 2.54 5.94 13.80
C GLY A 244 2.00 5.00 14.87
N PHE A 245 2.59 5.02 16.08
CA PHE A 245 2.03 4.26 17.21
C PHE A 245 0.63 4.73 17.60
N GLY A 246 0.37 6.04 17.56
CA GLY A 246 -0.98 6.58 17.81
C GLY A 246 -2.01 6.14 16.78
N VAL A 247 -1.66 6.17 15.49
CA VAL A 247 -2.53 5.68 14.40
C VAL A 247 -2.77 4.18 14.55
N LEU A 248 -1.72 3.39 14.80
CA LEU A 248 -1.85 1.95 15.04
C LEU A 248 -2.75 1.67 16.24
N TRP A 249 -2.62 2.43 17.33
CA TRP A 249 -3.50 2.31 18.49
C TRP A 249 -4.96 2.55 18.14
N VAL A 250 -5.26 3.64 17.41
CA VAL A 250 -6.63 3.96 16.96
C VAL A 250 -7.20 2.87 16.06
N ILE A 251 -6.38 2.28 15.19
CA ILE A 251 -6.79 1.16 14.33
C ILE A 251 -7.10 -0.08 15.17
N VAL A 252 -6.22 -0.45 16.11
CA VAL A 252 -6.38 -1.63 16.98
C VAL A 252 -7.64 -1.52 17.83
N VAL A 253 -7.91 -0.34 18.42
CA VAL A 253 -9.08 -0.12 19.28
C VAL A 253 -10.38 -0.13 18.49
N ASN A 254 -10.40 0.47 17.30
CA ASN A 254 -11.62 0.51 16.49
C ASN A 254 -11.93 -0.82 15.82
N GLU A 255 -10.93 -1.71 15.67
CA GLU A 255 -11.04 -2.99 14.96
C GLU A 255 -10.18 -4.11 15.55
N PRO A 256 -10.58 -4.69 16.69
CA PRO A 256 -9.88 -5.83 17.26
C PRO A 256 -9.92 -7.06 16.33
N GLU A 257 -11.01 -7.25 15.58
CA GLU A 257 -11.22 -8.42 14.72
C GLU A 257 -10.33 -8.45 13.47
N SER A 258 -10.03 -7.30 12.87
CA SER A 258 -9.19 -7.23 11.67
C SER A 258 -7.75 -7.65 11.98
N LEU A 259 -7.23 -7.25 13.14
CA LEU A 259 -5.92 -7.68 13.63
C LEU A 259 -5.89 -9.14 14.06
N ASP A 260 -6.89 -9.65 14.78
CA ASP A 260 -6.90 -11.04 15.21
C ASP A 260 -7.00 -12.02 14.03
N ILE A 261 -7.73 -11.69 12.97
CA ILE A 261 -7.81 -12.52 11.76
C ILE A 261 -6.50 -12.44 10.96
N VAL A 262 -5.94 -11.24 10.77
CA VAL A 262 -4.64 -11.04 10.11
C VAL A 262 -3.53 -11.77 10.90
N LEU A 263 -3.49 -11.67 12.22
CA LEU A 263 -2.46 -12.31 13.05
C LEU A 263 -2.67 -13.82 13.26
N SER A 264 -3.91 -14.31 13.25
CA SER A 264 -4.21 -15.74 13.37
C SER A 264 -4.02 -16.50 12.05
N ARG A 265 -4.17 -15.82 10.91
CA ARG A 265 -4.07 -16.42 9.57
C ARG A 265 -2.73 -16.14 8.87
N LEU A 266 -1.97 -15.11 9.27
CA LEU A 266 -0.61 -14.86 8.81
C LEU A 266 0.40 -15.49 9.78
N SER A 267 0.60 -16.80 9.65
CA SER A 267 1.58 -17.60 10.42
C SER A 267 3.05 -17.24 10.15
N PHE A 268 3.33 -16.23 9.32
CA PHE A 268 4.68 -15.79 8.97
C PHE A 268 5.21 -14.62 9.82
N LEU A 269 4.36 -13.98 10.64
CA LEU A 269 4.84 -12.94 11.55
C LEU A 269 5.66 -13.58 12.69
N PRO A 270 6.84 -13.04 13.05
CA PRO A 270 7.66 -13.61 14.11
C PRO A 270 6.88 -13.66 15.42
N MET A 271 6.98 -14.80 16.14
CA MET A 271 6.17 -15.10 17.34
C MET A 271 6.15 -13.97 18.39
N ARG A 272 7.20 -13.15 18.48
CA ARG A 272 7.29 -12.00 19.40
C ARG A 272 6.29 -10.87 19.06
N VAL A 273 6.06 -10.61 17.78
CA VAL A 273 5.08 -9.59 17.34
C VAL A 273 3.66 -10.10 17.58
N GLN A 274 3.43 -11.39 17.30
CA GLN A 274 2.15 -12.05 17.60
C GLN A 274 1.83 -12.04 19.10
N SER A 275 2.83 -12.24 19.98
CA SER A 275 2.60 -12.27 21.43
C SER A 275 2.34 -10.88 22.02
N THR A 276 3.05 -9.84 21.58
CA THR A 276 2.83 -8.46 22.04
C THR A 276 1.45 -7.93 21.62
N ILE A 277 1.02 -8.21 20.39
CA ILE A 277 -0.29 -7.73 19.93
C ILE A 277 -1.43 -8.49 20.63
N ARG A 278 -1.32 -9.83 20.79
CA ARG A 278 -2.30 -10.61 21.57
C ARG A 278 -2.40 -10.14 23.03
N ALA A 279 -1.30 -9.65 23.61
CA ALA A 279 -1.32 -9.09 24.95
C ALA A 279 -2.10 -7.76 25.02
N LEU A 280 -1.96 -6.90 24.01
CA LEU A 280 -2.69 -5.65 23.89
C LEU A 280 -4.20 -5.88 23.65
N THR A 281 -4.57 -6.81 22.77
CA THR A 281 -5.99 -7.17 22.53
C THR A 281 -6.65 -7.76 23.77
N ARG A 282 -5.96 -8.64 24.51
CA ARG A 282 -6.47 -9.25 25.76
C ARG A 282 -6.60 -8.27 26.92
N GLN A 283 -5.77 -7.23 26.98
CA GLN A 283 -5.92 -6.18 27.98
C GLN A 283 -7.18 -5.34 27.73
N HIS A 284 -7.56 -5.13 26.47
CA HIS A 284 -8.74 -4.36 26.14
C HIS A 284 -10.04 -5.13 26.40
N GLN A 285 -10.10 -6.42 26.06
CA GLN A 285 -11.26 -7.29 26.37
C GLN A 285 -11.52 -7.55 27.86
N ARG A 286 -10.65 -7.09 28.77
CA ARG A 286 -10.86 -7.18 30.23
C ARG A 286 -11.36 -5.88 30.85
N VAL A 287 -11.46 -4.80 30.08
CA VAL A 287 -11.86 -3.46 30.55
C VAL A 287 -13.31 -3.13 30.17
N ASP A 288 -13.92 -3.92 29.29
CA ASP A 288 -15.38 -4.01 29.09
C ASP A 288 -15.96 -5.19 29.89
#